data_AF-A0A9D8KYW5-F1
#
_entry.id   AF-A0A9D8KYW5-F1
#
_cell.length_a   1.000
_cell.length_b   1.000
_cell.length_c   1.000
_cell.angle_alpha   90.00
_cell.angle_beta   90.00
_cell.angle_gamma   90.00
#
_symmetry.space_group_name_H-M   'P 1'
#
loop_
_entity.id
_entity.type
_entity.pdbx_description
1 polymer ?
#
loop_
_entity_poly.entity_id
_entity_poly.type
_entity_poly.pdbx_seq_one_letter_code
_entity_poly.pdbx_strand_id
1 'polypeptide(L)'
;EVSHTHGFAHDYDDLVGYGALLEYAPNPRWIVGVDLLNDRPLHDGGRYHLRGNAAFKYKASKRLELQGLLGRSAENRRGELATSAKFVAAYKF
;
A
#
# COMPACT_ATOMS: atom_id res chain seq x y z
N GLU A 1 -2.41 -17.45 -1.82
CA GLU A 1 -3.00 -16.88 -0.59
C GLU A 1 -3.48 -15.49 -0.95
N VAL A 2 -4.79 -15.21 -0.84
CA VAL A 2 -5.36 -13.89 -1.13
C VAL A 2 -5.59 -13.24 0.23
N SER A 3 -4.77 -12.24 0.59
CA SER A 3 -4.89 -11.52 1.84
C SER A 3 -5.73 -10.25 1.62
N HIS A 4 -6.75 -10.04 2.45
CA HIS A 4 -7.60 -8.85 2.44
C HIS A 4 -7.21 -7.98 3.64
N THR A 5 -6.55 -6.86 3.39
CA THR A 5 -6.14 -5.91 4.44
C THR A 5 -7.08 -4.71 4.43
N HIS A 6 -7.87 -4.55 5.48
CA HIS A 6 -8.70 -3.37 5.71
C HIS A 6 -7.97 -2.43 6.68
N GLY A 7 -7.49 -1.28 6.18
CA GLY A 7 -6.79 -0.27 6.98
C GLY A 7 -7.66 0.98 7.15
N PHE A 8 -8.12 1.24 8.36
CA PHE A 8 -8.74 2.52 8.72
C PHE A 8 -7.63 3.57 8.85
N ALA A 9 -7.51 4.47 7.86
CA ALA A 9 -6.65 5.64 7.98
C ALA A 9 -7.44 6.76 8.66
N HIS A 10 -6.96 7.17 9.83
CA HIS A 10 -7.57 8.16 10.71
C HIS A 10 -7.03 9.56 10.33
N ASP A 11 -7.66 10.22 9.35
CA ASP A 11 -7.43 11.63 9.06
C ASP A 11 -8.77 12.27 8.65
N TYR A 12 -9.32 13.10 9.55
CA TYR A 12 -10.40 14.11 9.50
C TYR A 12 -11.58 14.08 8.50
N ASP A 13 -11.59 13.24 7.47
CA ASP A 13 -12.74 12.85 6.67
C ASP A 13 -13.01 11.37 6.94
N ASP A 14 -14.24 10.98 7.28
CA ASP A 14 -14.60 9.58 7.35
C ASP A 14 -14.50 8.96 5.94
N LEU A 15 -13.38 8.29 5.66
CA LEU A 15 -13.09 7.68 4.36
C LEU A 15 -13.56 6.23 4.34
N VAL A 16 -14.21 5.83 3.24
CA VAL A 16 -14.41 4.43 2.89
C VAL A 16 -13.47 4.07 1.75
N GLY A 17 -12.67 3.03 1.96
CA GLY A 17 -11.70 2.54 1.00
C GLY A 17 -11.95 1.09 0.62
N TYR A 18 -11.73 0.78 -0.65
CA TYR A 18 -11.66 -0.58 -1.14
C TYR A 18 -10.41 -0.74 -2.00
N GLY A 19 -9.84 -1.93 -2.00
CA GLY A 19 -8.64 -2.19 -2.77
C GLY A 19 -8.45 -3.67 -3.03
N ALA A 20 -7.56 -3.95 -3.97
CA ALA A 20 -7.10 -5.29 -4.28
C ALA A 20 -5.59 -5.34 -4.07
N LEU A 21 -5.12 -6.41 -3.45
CA LEU A 21 -3.71 -6.71 -3.24
C LEU A 21 -3.40 -8.04 -3.90
N LEU A 22 -2.40 -8.04 -4.77
CA LEU A 22 -1.84 -9.24 -5.37
C LEU A 22 -0.43 -9.43 -4.82
N GLU A 23 -0.21 -10.53 -4.10
CA GLU A 23 1.10 -10.89 -3.55
C GLU A 23 1.64 -12.15 -4.23
N TYR A 24 2.95 -12.16 -4.45
CA TYR A 24 3.68 -13.31 -4.95
C TYR A 24 4.94 -13.55 -4.11
N ALA A 25 5.06 -14.77 -3.60
CA ALA A 25 6.18 -15.22 -2.79
C ALA A 25 6.91 -16.37 -3.52
N PRO A 26 7.91 -16.08 -4.37
CA PRO A 26 8.62 -17.12 -5.12
C PRO A 26 9.41 -18.07 -4.22
N ASN A 27 9.79 -17.62 -3.02
CA ASN A 27 10.49 -18.40 -2.01
C ASN A 27 10.29 -17.76 -0.62
N PRO A 28 10.71 -18.41 0.48
CA PRO A 28 10.50 -17.90 1.84
C PRO A 28 11.20 -16.56 2.15
N ARG A 29 12.13 -16.10 1.30
CA ARG A 29 12.90 -14.87 1.49
C ARG A 29 12.29 -13.67 0.78
N TRP A 30 11.54 -13.87 -0.29
CA TRP A 30 11.00 -12.78 -1.11
C TRP A 30 9.48 -12.80 -1.07
N ILE A 31 8.91 -11.61 -0.87
CA ILE A 31 7.51 -11.32 -1.12
C ILE A 31 7.49 -10.06 -1.97
N VAL A 32 6.81 -10.09 -3.09
CA VAL A 32 6.50 -8.91 -3.90
C VAL A 32 5.00 -8.75 -3.95
N GLY A 33 4.53 -7.51 -3.99
CA GLY A 33 3.12 -7.21 -4.00
C GLY A 33 2.83 -5.99 -4.85
N VAL A 34 1.65 -5.99 -5.46
CA VAL A 34 1.05 -4.79 -6.04
C VAL A 34 -0.32 -4.62 -5.45
N ASP A 35 -0.67 -3.39 -5.10
CA ASP A 35 -2.01 -3.05 -4.66
C ASP A 35 -2.59 -1.92 -5.50
N LEU A 36 -3.91 -1.92 -5.57
CA LEU A 36 -4.70 -0.81 -6.10
C LEU A 36 -5.71 -0.45 -5.01
N LEU A 37 -5.66 0.79 -4.54
CA LEU A 37 -6.58 1.31 -3.54
C LEU A 37 -7.39 2.45 -4.15
N ASN A 38 -8.70 2.41 -3.91
CA ASN A 38 -9.60 3.53 -4.08
C ASN A 38 -10.15 3.92 -2.73
N ASP A 39 -10.07 5.19 -2.38
CA ASP A 39 -10.69 5.72 -1.18
C ASP A 39 -11.48 7.00 -1.47
N ARG A 40 -12.61 7.15 -0.78
CA ARG A 40 -13.57 8.25 -0.96
C ARG A 40 -14.18 8.68 0.37
N PRO A 41 -14.51 9.96 0.57
CA PRO A 41 -15.30 10.43 1.70
C PRO A 41 -16.68 9.78 1.73
N LEU A 42 -17.18 9.48 2.93
CA LEU A 42 -18.52 8.91 3.15
C LEU A 42 -19.64 9.88 2.73
N HIS A 43 -19.40 11.18 2.83
CA HIS A 43 -20.39 12.22 2.56
C HIS A 43 -20.27 12.89 1.18
N ASP A 44 -19.23 12.58 0.40
CA ASP A 44 -19.00 13.12 -0.94
C ASP A 44 -18.27 12.11 -1.84
N GLY A 45 -19.06 11.27 -2.52
CA GLY A 45 -18.55 10.24 -3.42
C GLY A 45 -17.87 10.76 -4.69
N GLY A 46 -18.00 12.06 -5.02
CA GLY A 46 -17.35 12.66 -6.18
C GLY A 46 -15.85 12.90 -5.97
N ARG A 47 -15.39 12.92 -4.72
CA ARG A 47 -14.02 13.22 -4.30
C ARG A 47 -13.24 11.95 -3.99
N TYR A 48 -12.96 11.11 -4.99
CA TYR A 48 -12.20 9.88 -4.80
C TYR A 48 -10.70 10.04 -5.09
N HIS A 49 -9.90 9.13 -4.53
CA HIS A 49 -8.48 8.97 -4.80
C HIS A 49 -8.20 7.52 -5.18
N LEU A 50 -7.66 7.32 -6.37
CA LEU A 50 -7.19 6.05 -6.87
C LEU A 50 -5.66 6.04 -6.86
N ARG A 51 -5.06 5.07 -6.18
CA ARG A 51 -3.61 4.90 -6.07
C ARG A 51 -3.22 3.46 -6.30
N GLY A 52 -2.09 3.26 -6.96
CA GLY A 52 -1.46 1.95 -7.08
C GLY A 52 -0.13 1.95 -6.36
N ASN A 53 0.18 0.88 -5.63
CA ASN A 53 1.48 0.69 -5.03
C ASN A 53 2.11 -0.63 -5.50
N ALA A 54 3.44 -0.63 -5.54
CA ALA A 54 4.27 -1.80 -5.67
C ALA A 54 5.17 -1.90 -4.45
N ALA A 55 5.24 -3.07 -3.85
CA ALA A 55 6.03 -3.34 -2.67
C ALA A 55 6.89 -4.58 -2.85
N PHE A 56 8.02 -4.60 -2.16
CA PHE A 56 8.80 -5.80 -1.97
C PHE A 56 9.22 -5.93 -0.51
N LYS A 57 9.36 -7.16 -0.06
CA LYS A 57 9.95 -7.55 1.21
C LYS A 57 10.97 -8.64 0.96
N TYR A 58 12.17 -8.43 1.47
CA TYR A 58 13.29 -9.34 1.35
C TYR A 58 13.87 -9.67 2.72
N LYS A 59 13.79 -10.94 3.11
CA LYS A 59 14.46 -11.49 4.29
C LYS A 59 15.89 -11.85 3.92
N ALA A 60 16.80 -10.89 4.07
CA ALA A 60 18.23 -11.09 3.87
C ALA A 60 18.80 -12.11 4.86
N SER A 61 18.30 -12.13 6.10
CA SER A 61 18.65 -13.14 7.10
C SER A 61 17.52 -13.34 8.12
N LYS A 62 17.72 -14.22 9.12
CA LYS A 62 16.78 -14.33 10.26
C LYS A 62 16.68 -13.05 11.08
N ARG A 63 17.68 -12.17 10.98
CA ARG A 63 17.77 -10.90 11.72
C ARG A 63 17.53 -9.67 10.87
N LEU A 64 17.69 -9.75 9.55
CA LEU A 64 17.60 -8.59 8.66
C LEU A 64 16.48 -8.76 7.63
N GLU A 65 15.60 -7.78 7.59
CA GLU A 65 14.52 -7.67 6.62
C GLU A 65 14.56 -6.30 5.95
N LEU A 66 14.48 -6.28 4.62
CA LEU A 66 14.39 -5.07 3.81
C LEU A 66 12.98 -4.97 3.23
N GLN A 67 12.40 -3.79 3.24
CA GLN A 67 11.09 -3.52 2.65
C GLN A 67 11.17 -2.27 1.80
N GLY A 68 10.61 -2.31 0.60
CA GLY A 68 10.44 -1.15 -0.25
C GLY A 68 9.00 -1.02 -0.70
N LEU A 69 8.53 0.22 -0.81
CA LEU A 69 7.21 0.57 -1.32
C LEU A 69 7.36 1.77 -2.25
N LEU A 70 6.77 1.65 -3.43
CA LEU A 70 6.63 2.72 -4.40
C LEU A 70 5.14 2.87 -4.70
N GLY A 71 4.62 4.08 -4.59
CA GLY A 71 3.22 4.39 -4.75
C GLY A 71 3.02 5.54 -5.71
N ARG A 72 1.96 5.48 -6.50
CA ARG A 72 1.56 6.57 -7.38
C ARG A 72 0.05 6.73 -7.40
N SER A 73 -0.39 7.98 -7.35
CA SER A 73 -1.77 8.35 -7.59
C SER A 73 -2.07 8.21 -9.08
N ALA A 74 -3.07 7.39 -9.43
CA ALA A 74 -3.60 7.30 -10.78
C ALA A 74 -4.60 8.44 -11.03
N GLU A 75 -5.45 8.72 -10.05
CA GLU A 75 -6.39 9.85 -10.08
C GLU A 75 -6.60 10.36 -8.66
N ASN A 76 -6.60 11.67 -8.48
CA ASN A 76 -6.90 12.28 -7.19
C ASN A 76 -7.86 13.45 -7.40
N ARG A 77 -9.16 13.24 -7.12
CA ARG A 77 -10.15 14.32 -7.15
C ARG A 77 -10.25 15.08 -5.82
N ARG A 78 -9.39 14.74 -4.86
CA ARG A 78 -9.28 15.45 -3.57
C ARG A 78 -8.17 16.50 -3.58
N GLY A 79 -7.18 16.37 -4.47
CA GLY A 79 -6.01 17.24 -4.52
C GLY A 79 -5.03 16.80 -5.62
N GLU A 80 -3.75 17.14 -5.48
CA GLU A 80 -2.75 16.84 -6.50
C GLU A 80 -2.38 15.35 -6.59
N LEU A 81 -1.89 14.93 -7.76
CA LEU A 81 -1.33 13.60 -7.93
C LEU A 81 -0.02 13.49 -7.13
N ALA A 82 0.07 12.47 -6.29
CA ALA A 82 1.26 12.22 -5.47
C ALA A 82 2.00 10.95 -5.94
N THR A 83 3.32 11.00 -5.86
CA THR A 83 4.21 9.83 -5.94
C THR A 83 4.89 9.68 -4.57
N SER A 84 4.89 8.47 -4.04
CA SER A 84 5.47 8.16 -2.73
C SER A 84 6.49 7.04 -2.85
N ALA A 85 7.60 7.16 -2.13
CA ALA A 85 8.59 6.11 -1.99
C ALA A 85 8.92 5.92 -0.51
N LYS A 86 8.99 4.67 -0.07
CA LYS A 86 9.39 4.31 1.29
C LYS A 86 10.33 3.11 1.23
N PHE A 87 11.41 3.19 2.01
CA PHE A 87 12.33 2.08 2.20
C PHE A 87 12.58 1.88 3.68
N VAL A 88 12.60 0.64 4.13
CA VAL A 88 12.79 0.25 5.52
C VAL A 88 13.80 -0.89 5.59
N ALA A 89 14.81 -0.74 6.44
CA ALA A 89 15.71 -1.82 6.85
C ALA A 89 15.45 -2.13 8.32
N ALA A 90 14.93 -3.33 8.60
CA ALA A 90 14.58 -3.79 9.94
C ALA A 90 15.58 -4.84 10.42
N TYR A 91 16.20 -4.58 11.58
CA TYR A 91 17.07 -5.52 12.28
C TYR A 91 16.38 -6.04 13.54
N LYS A 92 16.33 -7.37 13.71
CA LYS A 92 15.80 -8.05 14.90
C LYS A 92 16.97 -8.50 15.78
N PHE A 93 16.96 -8.02 17.02
CA PHE A 93 17.94 -8.38 18.06
C PHE A 93 17.60 -9.73 18.69
#